data_AF-A0A658PDA6-F1
#
_entry.id   AF-A0A658PDA6-F1
#
_cell.length_a   1.000
_cell.length_b   1.000
_cell.length_c   1.000
_cell.angle_alpha   90.00
_cell.angle_beta   90.00
_cell.angle_gamma   90.00
#
_symmetry.space_group_name_H-M   'P 1'
#
loop_
_entity.id
_entity.type
_entity.pdbx_description
1 polymer ?
#
loop_
_entity_poly.entity_id
_entity_poly.type
_entity_poly.pdbx_seq_one_letter_code
_entity_poly.pdbx_strand_id
1 'polypeptide(L)'
;MVVDRLRTDLLNKLINARIELAAYLQLRKAKGYMSVSESDRLRDVFFALNRELREQSQLHGMHLDQEEWNALHRAEGALAAAAVCLMSGHHDCPTFIAVNAEKLENCLTTLTLSIQSLQSYPTLEHV
;
A
#
# COMPACT_ATOMS: atom_id res chain seq x y z
N MET A 1 22.13 -14.34 0.66
CA MET A 1 20.66 -14.38 0.52
C MET A 1 19.91 -13.80 1.74
N VAL A 2 20.23 -12.57 2.18
CA VAL A 2 19.43 -11.83 3.18
C VAL A 2 18.60 -10.75 2.50
N VAL A 3 19.18 -10.10 1.48
CA VAL A 3 18.52 -9.09 0.63
C VAL A 3 17.30 -9.66 -0.09
N ASP A 4 17.41 -10.87 -0.64
CA ASP A 4 16.28 -11.53 -1.33
C ASP A 4 15.11 -11.81 -0.37
N ARG A 5 15.41 -12.23 0.87
CA ARG A 5 14.38 -12.50 1.88
C ARG A 5 13.65 -11.23 2.30
N LEU A 6 14.39 -10.14 2.53
CA LEU A 6 13.81 -8.84 2.87
C LEU A 6 12.93 -8.30 1.74
N ARG A 7 13.41 -8.40 0.49
CA ARG A 7 12.65 -8.01 -0.70
C ARG A 7 11.34 -8.80 -0.81
N THR A 8 11.41 -10.12 -0.68
CA THR A 8 10.21 -10.98 -0.72
C THR A 8 9.24 -10.67 0.42
N ASP A 9 9.74 -10.40 1.64
CA ASP A 9 8.91 -10.02 2.78
C ASP A 9 8.17 -8.70 2.55
N LEU A 10 8.87 -7.66 2.08
CA LEU A 10 8.26 -6.37 1.76
C LEU A 10 7.23 -6.49 0.63
N LEU A 11 7.54 -7.27 -0.41
CA LEU A 11 6.59 -7.52 -1.50
C LEU A 11 5.34 -8.25 -1.01
N ASN A 12 5.48 -9.24 -0.13
CA ASN A 12 4.34 -9.92 0.49
C ASN A 12 3.49 -8.96 1.34
N LYS A 13 4.13 -8.06 2.11
CA LYS A 13 3.41 -7.03 2.86
C LYS A 13 2.65 -6.06 1.94
N LEU A 14 3.24 -5.64 0.82
CA LEU A 14 2.57 -4.83 -0.20
C LEU A 14 1.36 -5.55 -0.81
N ILE A 15 1.50 -6.85 -1.11
CA ILE A 15 0.41 -7.68 -1.64
C ILE A 15 -0.73 -7.79 -0.61
N ASN A 16 -0.41 -8.02 0.66
CA ASN A 16 -1.41 -8.07 1.74
C ASN A 16 -2.12 -6.72 1.89
N ALA A 17 -1.38 -5.61 1.92
CA ALA A 17 -1.96 -4.27 1.97
C ALA A 17 -2.88 -3.98 0.78
N ARG A 18 -2.50 -4.43 -0.43
CA ARG A 18 -3.36 -4.35 -1.62
C ARG A 18 -4.66 -5.13 -1.45
N ILE A 19 -4.60 -6.35 -0.92
CA ILE A 19 -5.78 -7.19 -0.68
C ILE A 19 -6.71 -6.52 0.35
N GLU A 20 -6.16 -6.00 1.45
CA GLU A 20 -6.93 -5.29 2.47
C GLU A 20 -7.58 -4.01 1.90
N LEU A 21 -6.84 -3.23 1.10
CA LEU A 21 -7.39 -2.05 0.42
C LEU A 21 -8.54 -2.41 -0.53
N ALA A 22 -8.38 -3.48 -1.31
CA ALA A 22 -9.40 -3.95 -2.24
C ALA A 22 -10.67 -4.40 -1.50
N ALA A 23 -10.52 -5.16 -0.42
CA ALA A 23 -11.64 -5.59 0.42
C ALA A 23 -12.36 -4.39 1.05
N TYR A 24 -11.60 -3.44 1.60
CA TYR A 24 -12.15 -2.20 2.15
C TYR A 24 -12.92 -1.40 1.09
N LEU A 25 -12.36 -1.25 -0.12
CA LEU A 25 -13.02 -0.55 -1.22
C LEU A 25 -14.31 -1.24 -1.66
N GLN A 26 -14.31 -2.57 -1.77
CA GLN A 26 -15.52 -3.35 -2.09
C GLN A 26 -16.61 -3.13 -1.04
N LEU A 27 -16.26 -3.19 0.25
CA LEU A 27 -17.19 -2.94 1.35
C LEU A 27 -17.72 -1.51 1.32
N ARG A 28 -16.85 -0.52 1.11
CA ARG A 28 -17.26 0.88 0.94
C ARG A 28 -18.26 0.99 -0.22
N LYS A 29 -17.94 0.44 -1.40
CA LYS A 29 -18.83 0.54 -2.59
C LYS A 29 -20.20 -0.12 -2.33
N ALA A 30 -20.24 -1.21 -1.58
CA ALA A 30 -21.48 -1.90 -1.24
C ALA A 30 -22.32 -1.18 -0.17
N LYS A 31 -21.69 -0.70 0.92
CA LYS A 31 -22.37 -0.08 2.07
C LYS A 31 -22.61 1.43 1.90
N GLY A 32 -21.77 2.11 1.13
CA GLY A 32 -21.71 3.56 1.00
C GLY A 32 -20.89 4.27 2.08
N TYR A 33 -20.74 3.65 3.26
CA TYR A 33 -20.00 4.15 4.42
C TYR A 33 -19.12 3.06 5.04
N MET A 34 -18.16 3.47 5.87
CA MET A 34 -17.28 2.58 6.63
C MET A 34 -17.21 3.01 8.09
N SER A 35 -16.89 2.10 9.02
CA SER A 35 -16.67 2.51 10.41
C SER A 35 -15.38 3.30 10.53
N VAL A 36 -15.39 4.37 11.34
CA VAL A 36 -14.18 5.12 11.73
C VAL A 36 -13.07 4.18 12.19
N SER A 37 -13.40 3.21 13.05
CA SER A 37 -12.44 2.25 13.60
C SER A 37 -11.79 1.34 12.54
N GLU A 38 -12.56 0.93 11.52
CA GLU A 38 -12.04 0.13 10.40
C GLU A 38 -11.10 0.96 9.53
N SER A 39 -11.47 2.21 9.27
CA SER A 39 -10.68 3.16 8.48
C SER A 39 -9.39 3.54 9.19
N ASP A 40 -9.44 3.82 10.50
CA ASP A 40 -8.29 4.15 11.33
C ASP A 40 -7.32 2.97 11.40
N ARG A 41 -7.82 1.76 11.64
CA ARG A 41 -6.99 0.55 11.65
C ARG A 41 -6.25 0.38 10.32
N LEU A 42 -6.96 0.49 9.19
CA LEU A 42 -6.37 0.31 7.87
C LEU A 42 -5.36 1.42 7.54
N ARG A 43 -5.67 2.67 7.92
CA ARG A 43 -4.77 3.81 7.78
C ARG A 43 -3.47 3.57 8.55
N ASP A 44 -3.56 3.13 9.79
CA ASP A 44 -2.39 2.92 10.64
C ASP A 44 -1.51 1.79 10.10
N VAL A 45 -2.11 0.72 9.56
CA VAL A 45 -1.39 -0.34 8.83
C VAL A 45 -0.62 0.25 7.63
N PHE A 46 -1.26 1.09 6.81
CA PHE A 46 -0.59 1.69 5.65
C PHE A 46 0.53 2.64 6.04
N PHE A 47 0.36 3.47 7.07
CA PHE A 47 1.43 4.35 7.55
C PHE A 47 2.60 3.57 8.16
N ALA A 48 2.32 2.48 8.90
CA ALA A 48 3.36 1.62 9.44
C ALA A 48 4.16 0.96 8.31
N LEU A 49 3.48 0.41 7.30
CA LEU A 49 4.13 -0.20 6.13
C LEU A 49 4.94 0.83 5.32
N ASN A 50 4.40 2.03 5.12
CA ASN A 50 5.10 3.12 4.43
C ASN A 50 6.39 3.52 5.15
N ARG A 51 6.34 3.60 6.49
CA ARG A 51 7.52 3.89 7.31
C ARG A 51 8.55 2.77 7.20
N GLU A 52 8.12 1.51 7.31
CA GLU A 52 9.01 0.36 7.14
C GLU A 52 9.69 0.37 5.77
N LEU A 53 8.94 0.63 4.69
CA LEU A 53 9.49 0.74 3.33
C LEU A 53 10.56 1.84 3.23
N ARG A 54 10.33 3.01 3.84
CA ARG A 54 11.31 4.10 3.89
C ARG A 54 12.56 3.75 4.69
N GLU A 55 12.39 3.14 5.86
CA GLU A 55 13.52 2.73 6.71
C GLU A 55 14.37 1.67 6.00
N GLN A 56 13.75 0.68 5.39
CA GLN A 56 14.47 -0.35 4.64
C GLN A 56 15.16 0.20 3.38
N SER A 57 14.52 1.17 2.72
CA SER A 57 15.10 1.91 1.60
C SER A 57 16.38 2.65 2.00
N GLN A 58 16.36 3.36 3.13
CA GLN A 58 17.49 4.14 3.63
C GLN A 58 18.62 3.27 4.21
N LEU A 59 18.27 2.20 4.94
CA LEU A 59 19.24 1.37 5.65
C LEU A 59 20.02 0.43 4.72
N HIS A 60 19.38 -0.10 3.68
CA HIS A 60 19.97 -1.20 2.92
C HIS A 60 20.57 -0.82 1.58
N GLY A 61 20.49 0.44 1.13
CA GLY A 61 21.02 0.84 -0.18
C GLY A 61 20.67 -0.20 -1.24
N MET A 62 19.40 -0.63 -1.23
CA MET A 62 18.95 -1.80 -1.97
C MET A 62 19.48 -1.67 -3.40
N HIS A 63 20.25 -2.67 -3.86
CA HIS A 63 20.84 -2.73 -5.19
C HIS A 63 19.72 -3.07 -6.21
N LEU A 64 18.64 -2.31 -6.13
CA LEU A 64 17.48 -2.34 -7.01
C LEU A 64 17.84 -1.53 -8.24
N ASP A 65 17.39 -2.01 -9.38
CA ASP A 65 17.46 -1.25 -10.61
C ASP A 65 16.63 0.03 -10.49
N GLN A 66 16.95 1.05 -11.29
CA GLN A 66 16.26 2.34 -11.23
C GLN A 66 14.75 2.19 -11.40
N GLU A 67 14.31 1.26 -12.25
CA GLU A 67 12.89 1.02 -12.49
C GLU A 67 12.20 0.28 -11.32
N GLU A 68 12.93 -0.57 -10.60
CA GLU A 68 12.43 -1.20 -9.38
C GLU A 68 12.26 -0.18 -8.26
N TRP A 69 13.23 0.74 -8.13
CA TRP A 69 13.13 1.90 -7.25
C TRP A 69 11.92 2.77 -7.59
N ASN A 70 11.72 3.08 -8.87
CA ASN A 70 10.56 3.84 -9.33
C ASN A 70 9.25 3.12 -9.03
N ALA A 71 9.19 1.79 -9.19
CA ALA A 71 8.01 0.99 -8.88
C ALA A 71 7.71 0.99 -7.37
N LEU A 72 8.75 0.86 -6.53
CA LEU A 72 8.65 0.92 -5.07
C LEU A 72 8.17 2.30 -4.59
N HIS A 73 8.73 3.38 -5.13
CA HIS A 73 8.32 4.74 -4.80
C HIS A 73 6.87 5.04 -5.21
N ARG A 74 6.43 4.50 -6.36
CA ARG A 74 5.03 4.56 -6.79
C ARG A 74 4.11 3.80 -5.82
N ALA A 75 4.52 2.61 -5.35
CA ALA A 75 3.77 1.85 -4.35
C ALA A 75 3.68 2.61 -3.01
N GLU A 76 4.79 3.18 -2.55
CA GLU A 76 4.86 4.02 -1.36
C GLU A 76 3.91 5.22 -1.46
N GLY A 77 3.98 5.96 -2.58
CA GLY A 77 3.10 7.09 -2.83
C GLY A 77 1.62 6.70 -2.86
N ALA A 78 1.28 5.56 -3.47
CA ALA A 78 -0.08 5.04 -3.51
C ALA A 78 -0.59 4.65 -2.11
N LEU A 79 0.24 4.02 -1.27
CA LEU A 79 -0.10 3.69 0.11
C LEU A 79 -0.31 4.94 0.97
N ALA A 80 0.57 5.93 0.85
CA ALA A 80 0.44 7.20 1.56
C ALA A 80 -0.83 7.95 1.12
N ALA A 81 -1.11 8.01 -0.18
CA ALA A 81 -2.32 8.62 -0.72
C ALA A 81 -3.59 7.88 -0.25
N ALA A 82 -3.58 6.54 -0.20
CA ALA A 82 -4.67 5.75 0.34
C ALA A 82 -4.88 6.03 1.84
N ALA A 83 -3.81 6.08 2.63
CA ALA A 83 -3.86 6.39 4.06
C ALA A 83 -4.45 7.79 4.31
N VAL A 84 -4.00 8.80 3.57
CA VAL A 84 -4.56 10.16 3.64
C VAL A 84 -6.03 10.19 3.19
N CYS A 85 -6.39 9.42 2.17
CA CYS A 85 -7.78 9.32 1.74
C CYS A 85 -8.68 8.75 2.85
N LEU A 86 -8.19 7.78 3.63
CA LEU A 86 -8.89 7.23 4.79
C LEU A 86 -9.07 8.23 5.96
N MET A 87 -8.28 9.31 6.00
CA MET A 87 -8.47 10.40 6.98
C MET A 87 -9.61 11.36 6.61
N SER A 88 -10.12 11.27 5.38
CA SER A 88 -11.20 12.13 4.89
C SER A 88 -12.57 11.55 5.24
N GLY A 89 -13.60 12.40 5.37
CA GLY A 89 -14.99 11.94 5.51
C GLY A 89 -15.58 12.01 6.92
N HIS A 90 -14.87 12.60 7.88
CA HIS A 90 -15.27 12.71 9.29
C HIS A 90 -16.35 13.77 9.59
N HIS A 91 -17.24 14.05 8.63
CA HIS A 91 -17.92 15.35 8.61
C HIS A 91 -19.12 15.47 9.56
N ASP A 92 -19.82 14.39 9.92
CA ASP A 92 -21.08 14.53 10.69
C ASP A 92 -21.35 13.45 11.76
N CYS A 93 -20.65 12.31 11.76
CA CYS A 93 -20.91 11.26 12.75
C CYS A 93 -19.62 10.58 13.27
N PRO A 94 -19.53 10.30 14.59
CA PRO A 94 -18.30 9.78 15.21
C PRO A 94 -18.07 8.29 14.95
N THR A 95 -19.00 7.61 14.28
CA THR A 95 -18.99 6.15 14.11
C THR A 95 -18.78 5.72 12.66
N PHE A 96 -19.22 6.53 11.69
CA PHE A 96 -19.16 6.20 10.27
C PHE A 96 -18.54 7.33 9.46
N ILE A 97 -17.84 6.97 8.38
CA ILE A 97 -17.23 7.91 7.46
C ILE A 97 -17.54 7.55 6.01
N ALA A 98 -17.65 8.60 5.19
CA ALA A 98 -17.80 8.48 3.74
C ALA A 98 -16.46 8.76 3.06
N VAL A 99 -15.65 7.73 2.90
CA VAL A 99 -14.36 7.83 2.19
C VAL A 99 -14.60 7.91 0.68
N ASN A 100 -13.75 8.68 -0.02
CA ASN A 100 -13.79 8.79 -1.47
C ASN A 100 -13.33 7.47 -2.14
N ALA A 101 -14.28 6.71 -2.68
CA ALA A 101 -14.00 5.41 -3.31
C ALA A 101 -13.18 5.53 -4.60
N GLU A 102 -13.39 6.58 -5.39
CA GLU A 102 -12.69 6.79 -6.66
C GLU A 102 -11.19 7.04 -6.42
N LYS A 103 -10.86 7.85 -5.41
CA LYS A 103 -9.47 8.06 -4.99
C LYS A 103 -8.83 6.76 -4.50
N LEU A 104 -9.54 5.96 -3.70
CA LEU A 104 -9.04 4.66 -3.25
C LEU A 104 -8.85 3.67 -4.41
N GLU A 105 -9.72 3.69 -5.42
CA GLU A 105 -9.60 2.85 -6.62
C GLU A 105 -8.37 3.23 -7.47
N ASN A 106 -8.11 4.52 -7.62
CA ASN A 106 -6.89 5.01 -8.29
C ASN A 106 -5.62 4.59 -7.51
N CYS A 107 -5.65 4.67 -6.17
CA CYS A 107 -4.55 4.19 -5.33
C CYS A 107 -4.36 2.67 -5.48
N LEU A 108 -5.44 1.90 -5.46
CA LEU A 108 -5.40 0.44 -5.62
C LEU A 108 -4.85 0.03 -6.99
N THR A 109 -5.25 0.74 -8.05
CA THR A 109 -4.76 0.52 -9.41
C THR A 109 -3.26 0.79 -9.49
N THR A 110 -2.81 1.94 -8.96
CA THR A 110 -1.40 2.31 -8.92
C THR A 110 -0.57 1.28 -8.13
N LEU A 111 -1.05 0.88 -6.95
CA LEU A 111 -0.39 -0.13 -6.12
C LEU A 111 -0.32 -1.49 -6.83
N THR A 112 -1.38 -1.89 -7.53
CA THR A 112 -1.41 -3.15 -8.29
C THR A 112 -0.39 -3.15 -9.42
N LEU A 113 -0.32 -2.08 -10.20
CA LEU A 113 0.66 -1.94 -11.28
C LEU A 113 2.09 -1.94 -10.74
N SER A 114 2.35 -1.22 -9.64
CA SER A 114 3.66 -1.22 -8.99
C SER A 114 4.08 -2.60 -8.49
N ILE A 115 3.17 -3.35 -7.87
CA ILE A 115 3.44 -4.73 -7.41
C ILE A 115 3.74 -5.65 -8.60
N GLN A 116 2.96 -5.54 -9.69
CA GLN A 116 3.20 -6.33 -10.91
C GLN A 116 4.55 -6.02 -11.53
N SER A 117 4.95 -4.74 -11.57
CA SER A 117 6.30 -4.36 -12.00
C SER A 117 7.34 -5.01 -11.09
N LEU A 118 7.22 -4.90 -9.77
CA LEU A 118 8.17 -5.48 -8.80
C LEU A 118 8.26 -7.02 -8.87
N GLN A 119 7.17 -7.70 -9.20
CA GLN A 119 7.11 -9.15 -9.41
C GLN A 119 7.74 -9.60 -10.74
N SER A 120 7.73 -8.74 -11.76
CA SER A 120 8.26 -9.06 -13.09
C SER A 120 9.78 -9.10 -13.12
N TYR A 121 10.46 -8.55 -12.11
CA TYR A 121 11.90 -8.67 -11.96
C TYR A 121 12.23 -10.03 -11.34
N PRO A 122 12.86 -10.94 -12.10
CA PRO A 122 13.32 -12.19 -11.52
C PRO A 122 14.36 -11.85 -10.45
N THR A 123 14.27 -12.52 -9.30
CA THR A 123 15.44 -12.73 -8.43
C THR A 123 16.50 -13.34 -9.34
N LEU A 124 17.54 -12.57 -9.67
CA LEU A 124 18.71 -13.08 -10.37
C LEU A 124 19.31 -14.18 -9.50
N GLU A 125 18.90 -15.43 -9.75
CA GLU A 125 19.69 -16.61 -9.42
C GLU A 125 20.99 -16.50 -10.23
N HIS A 126 21.97 -15.81 -9.65
CA HIS A 126 23.35 -15.93 -10.07
C HIS A 126 23.89 -17.27 -9.54
N VAL A 127 23.94 -18.24 -10.46
CA VAL A 127 24.88 -19.39 -10.58
C VAL A 127 24.92 -20.42 -9.44
#